data_AF-A0AB33EBF6-F1
#
_entry.id   AF-A0AB33EBF6-F1
#
_cell.length_a   1.000
_cell.length_b   1.000
_cell.length_c   1.000
_cell.angle_alpha   90.00
_cell.angle_beta   90.00
_cell.angle_gamma   90.00
#
_symmetry.space_group_name_H-M   'P 1'
#
loop_
_entity.id
_entity.type
_entity.pdbx_description
1 polymer ?
#
loop_
_entity_poly.entity_id
_entity_poly.type
_entity_poly.pdbx_seq_one_letter_code
_entity_poly.pdbx_strand_id
1 'polypeptide(L)'
;MNYKDSIEFFKENTFQADSDEQEKSLRARYFQKLILKEILIRYTAGNEIVVLIPLLEKLVEALEAGAIAFLYGIDDSKINHRVYPKGLVEYARNYQPTDTAQIARINAGQPCSKAGYWFTPAQAESRRYFEQGEIMPSFSDSRWGDTIWYWSGEE
;
A
#
# COMPACT_ATOMS: atom_id res chain seq x y z
N MET A 1 -11.29 22.45 -11.16
CA MET A 1 -9.90 22.89 -11.00
C MET A 1 -9.01 21.85 -11.64
N ASN A 2 -8.27 22.21 -12.69
CA ASN A 2 -7.33 21.28 -13.33
C ASN A 2 -6.04 21.19 -12.48
N TYR A 3 -5.14 20.26 -12.82
CA TYR A 3 -3.91 20.06 -12.05
C TYR A 3 -3.09 21.35 -11.86
N LYS A 4 -2.95 22.17 -12.91
CA LYS A 4 -2.17 23.42 -12.85
C LYS A 4 -2.83 24.46 -11.95
N ASP A 5 -4.14 24.61 -12.05
CA ASP A 5 -4.88 25.56 -11.20
C ASP A 5 -4.73 25.17 -9.72
N SER A 6 -4.91 23.88 -9.39
CA SER A 6 -4.73 23.36 -8.02
C SER A 6 -3.32 23.57 -7.51
N ILE A 7 -2.31 23.41 -8.37
CA ILE A 7 -0.92 23.70 -8.04
C ILE A 7 -0.73 25.17 -7.66
N GLU A 8 -1.38 26.10 -8.36
CA GLU A 8 -1.25 27.54 -8.11
C GLU A 8 -1.95 27.95 -6.80
N PHE A 9 -3.20 27.52 -6.62
CA PHE A 9 -3.99 27.86 -5.44
C PHE A 9 -3.32 27.43 -4.14
N PHE A 10 -2.84 26.19 -4.05
CA PHE A 10 -2.19 25.68 -2.84
C PHE A 10 -0.69 26.02 -2.75
N LYS A 11 -0.22 27.05 -3.47
CA LYS A 11 1.05 27.73 -3.10
C LYS A 11 0.85 28.58 -1.85
N GLU A 12 -0.25 29.33 -1.83
CA GLU A 12 -0.54 30.34 -0.80
C GLU A 12 -1.69 29.94 0.15
N ASN A 13 -2.37 28.82 -0.12
CA ASN A 13 -3.51 28.36 0.66
C ASN A 13 -3.24 27.03 1.39
N THR A 14 -3.85 26.84 2.56
CA THR A 14 -3.80 25.60 3.35
C THR A 14 -5.11 24.80 3.23
N PHE A 15 -5.09 23.54 3.65
CA PHE A 15 -6.26 22.65 3.72
C PHE A 15 -7.04 22.80 5.04
N GLN A 16 -6.60 23.71 5.93
CA GLN A 16 -7.23 23.98 7.23
C GLN A 16 -7.34 22.72 8.11
N ALA A 17 -6.29 21.90 8.16
CA ALA A 17 -6.25 20.73 9.04
C ALA A 17 -6.01 21.11 10.51
N ASP A 18 -6.34 20.20 11.43
CA ASP A 18 -6.20 20.43 12.87
C ASP A 18 -4.71 20.41 13.33
N SER A 19 -3.80 19.87 12.51
CA SER A 19 -2.36 19.89 12.76
C SER A 19 -1.50 20.01 11.49
N ASP A 20 -0.25 20.46 11.64
CA ASP A 20 0.72 20.56 10.55
C ASP A 20 1.01 19.20 9.88
N GLU A 21 0.99 18.12 10.66
CA GLU A 21 1.19 16.76 10.16
C GLU A 21 -0.01 16.29 9.34
N GLN A 22 -1.22 16.54 9.83
CA GLN A 22 -2.45 16.25 9.09
C GLN A 22 -2.52 17.07 7.79
N GLU A 23 -2.17 18.36 7.84
CA GLU A 23 -2.11 19.25 6.68
C GLU A 23 -1.17 18.68 5.61
N LYS A 24 0.06 18.29 5.99
CA LYS A 24 1.06 17.70 5.08
C LYS A 24 0.55 16.38 4.47
N SER A 25 -0.07 15.53 5.27
CA SER A 25 -0.62 14.25 4.83
C SER A 25 -1.82 14.39 3.90
N LEU A 26 -2.76 15.27 4.22
CA LEU A 26 -3.93 15.57 3.38
C LEU A 26 -3.50 16.19 2.04
N ARG A 27 -2.58 17.16 2.09
CA ARG A 27 -1.99 17.78 0.91
C ARG A 27 -1.33 16.76 0.00
N ALA A 28 -0.47 15.88 0.55
CA ALA A 28 0.18 14.83 -0.21
C ALA A 28 -0.83 13.91 -0.91
N ARG A 29 -1.81 13.39 -0.17
CA ARG A 29 -2.86 12.51 -0.73
C ARG A 29 -3.67 13.20 -1.82
N TYR A 30 -4.05 14.46 -1.60
CA TYR A 30 -4.79 15.24 -2.58
C TYR A 30 -4.00 15.39 -3.89
N PHE A 31 -2.73 15.79 -3.80
CA PHE A 31 -1.90 15.99 -4.99
C PHE A 31 -1.55 14.69 -5.70
N GLN A 32 -1.33 13.59 -4.98
CA GLN A 32 -1.17 12.26 -5.58
C GLN A 32 -2.42 11.87 -6.39
N LYS A 33 -3.61 12.04 -5.80
CA LYS A 33 -4.89 11.74 -6.46
C LYS A 33 -5.13 12.64 -7.68
N LEU A 34 -4.75 13.91 -7.59
CA LEU A 34 -4.84 14.83 -8.72
C LEU A 34 -3.90 14.42 -9.87
N ILE A 35 -2.64 14.07 -9.58
CA ILE A 35 -1.70 13.62 -10.61
C ILE A 35 -2.22 12.35 -11.27
N LEU A 36 -2.69 11.38 -10.49
CA LEU A 36 -3.27 10.15 -11.04
C LEU A 36 -4.50 10.44 -11.93
N LYS A 37 -5.38 11.34 -11.49
CA LYS A 37 -6.53 11.76 -12.29
C LYS A 37 -6.11 12.45 -13.59
N GLU A 38 -5.09 13.29 -13.55
CA GLU A 38 -4.53 13.96 -14.73
C GLU A 38 -3.94 12.95 -15.73
N ILE A 39 -3.17 11.96 -15.24
CA ILE A 39 -2.65 10.86 -16.06
C ILE A 39 -3.80 10.10 -16.72
N LEU A 40 -4.82 9.73 -15.94
CA LEU A 40 -5.97 8.97 -16.45
C LEU A 40 -6.72 9.75 -17.53
N ILE A 41 -6.99 11.04 -17.31
CA ILE A 41 -7.66 11.90 -18.29
C ILE A 41 -6.86 11.92 -19.60
N ARG A 42 -5.56 12.21 -19.53
CA ARG A 42 -4.69 12.29 -20.73
C ARG A 42 -4.61 10.97 -21.48
N TYR A 43 -4.48 9.86 -20.74
CA TYR A 43 -4.48 8.52 -21.31
C TYR A 43 -5.78 8.24 -22.06
N THR A 44 -6.93 8.44 -21.41
CA THR A 44 -8.25 8.20 -22.01
C THR A 44 -8.60 9.17 -23.15
N ALA A 45 -7.98 10.34 -23.18
CA ALA A 45 -8.09 11.29 -24.29
C ALA A 45 -7.23 10.89 -25.52
N GLY A 46 -6.48 9.79 -25.44
CA GLY A 46 -5.63 9.30 -26.53
C GLY A 46 -4.34 10.10 -26.70
N ASN A 47 -3.86 10.79 -25.65
CA ASN A 47 -2.55 11.42 -25.71
C ASN A 47 -1.43 10.36 -25.80
N GLU A 48 -0.37 10.71 -26.53
CA GLU A 48 0.87 9.92 -26.59
C GLU A 48 1.39 9.60 -25.19
N ILE A 49 1.80 8.35 -24.97
CA ILE A 49 2.27 7.89 -23.66
C ILE A 49 3.45 8.72 -23.12
N VAL A 50 4.27 9.26 -24.02
CA VAL A 50 5.42 10.12 -23.71
C VAL A 50 5.00 11.35 -22.90
N VAL A 51 3.77 11.84 -23.09
CA VAL A 51 3.22 12.99 -22.36
C VAL A 51 2.86 12.65 -20.90
N LEU A 52 2.70 11.36 -20.59
CA LEU A 52 2.39 10.89 -19.23
C LEU A 52 3.64 10.70 -18.37
N ILE A 53 4.79 10.46 -19.01
CA ILE A 53 6.06 10.13 -18.34
C ILE A 53 6.39 11.11 -17.20
N PRO A 54 6.39 12.45 -17.40
CA PRO A 54 6.79 13.38 -16.34
C PRO A 54 5.85 13.38 -15.12
N LEU A 55 4.56 13.07 -15.34
CA LEU A 55 3.59 12.98 -14.26
C LEU A 55 3.78 11.70 -13.44
N LEU A 56 4.11 10.61 -14.13
CA LEU A 56 4.39 9.33 -13.50
C LEU A 56 5.72 9.38 -12.72
N GLU A 57 6.78 9.92 -13.32
CA GLU A 57 8.08 10.13 -12.67
C GLU A 57 7.91 10.88 -11.35
N LYS A 58 7.14 11.98 -11.36
CA LYS A 58 6.87 12.76 -10.15
C LYS A 58 6.22 11.96 -9.01
N LEU A 59 5.35 11.01 -9.33
CA LEU A 59 4.73 10.12 -8.32
C LEU A 59 5.74 9.09 -7.81
N VAL A 60 6.50 8.48 -8.73
CA VAL A 60 7.49 7.46 -8.42
C VAL A 60 8.61 8.04 -7.55
N GLU A 61 9.22 9.15 -7.95
CA GLU A 61 10.28 9.83 -7.19
C GLU A 61 9.83 10.19 -5.77
N ALA A 62 8.60 10.67 -5.61
CA ALA A 62 8.05 11.01 -4.30
C ALA A 62 7.90 9.77 -3.40
N LEU A 63 7.46 8.64 -3.96
CA LEU A 63 7.35 7.38 -3.26
C LEU A 63 8.72 6.80 -2.90
N GLU A 64 9.67 6.82 -3.83
CA GLU A 64 11.05 6.37 -3.62
C GLU A 64 11.75 7.18 -2.52
N ALA A 65 11.62 8.51 -2.56
CA ALA A 65 12.14 9.38 -1.50
C ALA A 65 11.54 9.03 -0.13
N GLY A 66 10.23 8.74 -0.07
CA GLY A 66 9.57 8.29 1.15
C GLY A 66 10.08 6.93 1.65
N ALA A 67 10.27 5.97 0.74
CA ALA A 67 10.83 4.67 1.06
C ALA A 67 12.27 4.78 1.57
N ILE A 68 13.12 5.59 0.94
CA ILE A 68 14.47 5.88 1.40
C ILE A 68 14.44 6.50 2.80
N ALA A 69 13.58 7.49 3.03
CA ALA A 69 13.49 8.11 4.34
C ALA A 69 13.05 7.14 5.45
N PHE A 70 12.14 6.21 5.12
CA PHE A 70 11.74 5.15 6.01
C PHE A 70 12.87 4.15 6.28
N LEU A 71 13.44 3.55 5.23
CA LEU A 71 14.43 2.47 5.32
C LEU A 71 15.71 2.89 6.03
N TYR A 72 16.15 4.13 5.81
CA TYR A 72 17.38 4.66 6.40
C TYR A 72 17.14 5.49 7.66
N GLY A 73 15.90 5.57 8.17
CA GLY A 73 15.58 6.33 9.38
C GLY A 73 15.86 7.83 9.25
N ILE A 74 15.74 8.39 8.05
CA ILE A 74 15.99 9.82 7.80
C ILE A 74 14.83 10.62 8.39
N ASP A 75 15.15 11.64 9.18
CA ASP A 75 14.15 12.62 9.61
C ASP A 75 13.67 13.45 8.40
N ASP A 76 12.46 13.16 7.97
CA ASP A 76 11.77 13.81 6.87
C ASP A 76 10.81 14.91 7.34
N SER A 77 10.83 15.30 8.62
CA SER A 77 9.96 16.34 9.19
C SER A 77 10.02 17.66 8.41
N LYS A 78 11.21 18.01 7.90
CA LYS A 78 11.51 19.21 7.12
C LYS A 78 11.21 19.10 5.62
N ILE A 79 10.88 17.90 5.11
CA ILE A 79 10.51 17.73 3.71
C ILE A 79 9.15 18.37 3.48
N ASN A 80 9.13 19.50 2.76
CA ASN A 80 7.93 20.24 2.36
C ASN A 80 7.63 20.00 0.87
N HIS A 81 7.72 18.74 0.43
CA HIS A 81 7.39 18.36 -0.94
C HIS A 81 5.92 17.98 -1.06
N ARG A 82 5.24 18.54 -2.07
CA ARG A 82 3.78 18.53 -2.19
C ARG A 82 3.16 17.15 -2.46
N VAL A 83 3.93 16.23 -3.02
CA VAL A 83 3.50 14.86 -3.37
C VAL A 83 4.14 13.83 -2.43
N TYR A 84 5.10 14.26 -1.59
CA TYR A 84 5.86 13.36 -0.74
C TYR A 84 4.95 12.68 0.28
N PRO A 85 5.01 11.35 0.41
CA PRO A 85 3.97 10.56 1.07
C PRO A 85 4.15 10.51 2.59
N LYS A 86 4.15 11.67 3.28
CA LYS A 86 4.37 11.76 4.74
C LYS A 86 3.53 10.78 5.54
N GLY A 87 2.22 10.79 5.34
CA GLY A 87 1.32 9.91 6.07
C GLY A 87 1.55 8.41 5.82
N LEU A 88 2.17 8.03 4.69
CA LEU A 88 2.55 6.63 4.42
C LEU A 88 3.85 6.27 5.14
N VAL A 89 4.84 7.17 5.13
CA VAL A 89 6.09 6.99 5.90
C VAL A 89 5.80 6.90 7.39
N GLU A 90 4.95 7.78 7.89
CA GLU A 90 4.53 7.79 9.29
C GLU A 90 3.72 6.55 9.66
N TYR A 91 2.78 6.13 8.81
CA TYR A 91 2.08 4.85 8.98
C TYR A 91 3.07 3.69 9.09
N ALA A 92 4.08 3.61 8.20
CA ALA A 92 5.06 2.54 8.23
C ALA A 92 5.93 2.57 9.50
N ARG A 93 6.30 3.76 10.01
CA ARG A 93 7.05 3.91 11.27
C ARG A 93 6.24 3.47 12.49
N ASN A 94 4.96 3.78 12.49
CA ASN A 94 4.03 3.43 13.58
C ASN A 94 3.38 2.06 13.39
N TYR A 95 3.73 1.35 12.31
CA TYR A 95 3.18 0.04 12.02
C TYR A 95 3.71 -0.98 13.03
N GLN A 96 2.86 -1.34 13.97
CA GLN A 96 3.06 -2.52 14.78
C GLN A 96 2.36 -3.68 14.07
N PRO A 97 3.08 -4.67 13.54
CA PRO A 97 2.42 -5.87 13.02
C PRO A 97 1.64 -6.47 14.18
N THR A 98 0.31 -6.48 14.08
CA THR A 98 -0.48 -7.32 14.97
C THR A 98 -0.12 -8.77 14.63
N ASP A 99 0.03 -9.65 15.62
CA ASP A 99 0.40 -11.06 15.39
C ASP A 99 -0.47 -11.72 14.31
N THR A 100 -1.74 -11.30 14.19
CA THR A 100 -2.68 -11.72 13.15
C THR A 100 -2.21 -11.47 11.72
N ALA A 101 -1.46 -10.40 11.44
CA ALA A 101 -0.97 -10.07 10.10
C ALA A 101 0.24 -10.92 9.68
N GLN A 102 1.10 -11.32 10.63
CA GLN A 102 2.19 -12.27 10.36
C GLN A 102 1.68 -13.71 10.24
N ILE A 103 0.63 -14.07 10.99
CA ILE A 103 -0.06 -15.36 10.88
C ILE A 103 -0.97 -15.41 9.64
N ALA A 104 -1.27 -14.29 8.98
CA ALA A 104 -2.33 -14.21 7.97
C ALA A 104 -2.13 -15.12 6.75
N ARG A 105 -0.90 -15.57 6.46
CA ARG A 105 -0.61 -16.33 5.25
C ARG A 105 0.58 -17.30 5.40
N ILE A 106 0.38 -18.56 5.04
CA ILE A 106 1.44 -19.60 4.98
C ILE A 106 1.38 -20.31 3.63
N ASN A 107 2.54 -20.50 2.98
CA ASN A 107 2.61 -21.30 1.75
C ASN A 107 2.54 -22.80 2.08
N ALA A 108 1.94 -23.61 1.21
CA ALA A 108 1.98 -25.06 1.36
C ALA A 108 3.43 -25.59 1.46
N GLY A 109 3.61 -26.68 2.20
CA GLY A 109 4.89 -27.26 2.56
C GLY A 109 5.59 -26.61 3.76
N GLN A 110 5.12 -25.44 4.22
CA GLN A 110 5.62 -24.82 5.45
C GLN A 110 4.83 -25.32 6.69
N PRO A 111 5.47 -25.38 7.87
CA PRO A 111 4.78 -25.69 9.12
C PRO A 111 3.81 -24.57 9.51
N CYS A 112 2.67 -24.96 10.07
CA CYS A 112 1.66 -24.08 10.62
C CYS A 112 2.24 -23.22 11.74
N SER A 113 2.11 -21.89 11.64
CA SER A 113 2.67 -20.97 12.63
C SER A 113 1.85 -20.90 13.91
N LYS A 114 0.53 -21.16 13.85
CA LYS A 114 -0.40 -21.12 14.97
C LYS A 114 -1.55 -22.12 14.82
N ALA A 115 -1.83 -22.85 15.89
CA ALA A 115 -2.93 -23.80 15.92
C ALA A 115 -4.30 -23.10 15.82
N GLY A 116 -5.17 -23.56 14.92
CA GLY A 116 -6.52 -23.02 14.66
C GLY A 116 -7.02 -23.29 13.25
N TYR A 117 -8.08 -22.60 12.83
CA TYR A 117 -8.68 -22.81 11.51
C TYR A 117 -7.96 -22.01 10.43
N TRP A 118 -7.64 -22.69 9.34
CA TRP A 118 -7.07 -22.11 8.14
C TRP A 118 -7.88 -22.54 6.92
N PHE A 119 -7.90 -21.71 5.88
CA PHE A 119 -8.52 -22.06 4.59
C PHE A 119 -7.61 -21.68 3.43
N THR A 120 -7.85 -22.28 2.27
CA THR A 120 -7.17 -21.91 1.02
C THR A 120 -8.17 -21.75 -0.13
N PRO A 121 -8.06 -20.69 -0.96
CA PRO A 121 -8.88 -20.55 -2.16
C PRO A 121 -8.54 -21.62 -3.22
N ALA A 122 -7.45 -22.36 -3.04
CA ALA A 122 -7.02 -23.41 -3.97
C ALA A 122 -8.00 -24.58 -4.07
N GLN A 123 -8.83 -24.80 -3.03
CA GLN A 123 -9.84 -25.85 -2.95
C GLN A 123 -11.12 -25.33 -2.25
N ALA A 124 -12.29 -25.66 -2.78
CA ALA A 124 -13.57 -25.33 -2.14
C ALA A 124 -13.72 -26.08 -0.80
N GLU A 125 -14.37 -25.44 0.18
CA GLU A 125 -14.60 -26.01 1.52
C GLU A 125 -13.31 -26.48 2.24
N SER A 126 -12.19 -25.83 1.95
CA SER A 126 -10.87 -26.18 2.51
C SER A 126 -10.64 -25.75 3.95
N ARG A 127 -11.58 -25.02 4.58
CA ARG A 127 -11.44 -24.53 5.95
C ARG A 127 -11.31 -25.72 6.91
N ARG A 128 -10.16 -25.84 7.57
CA ARG A 128 -9.92 -26.92 8.54
C ARG A 128 -8.99 -26.45 9.65
N TYR A 129 -9.04 -27.16 10.77
CA TYR A 129 -8.14 -26.93 11.89
C TYR A 129 -6.75 -27.51 11.60
N PHE A 130 -5.70 -26.79 11.98
CA PHE A 130 -4.31 -27.24 11.97
C PHE A 130 -3.70 -27.06 13.34
N GLU A 131 -2.86 -27.99 13.75
CA GLU A 131 -2.01 -27.83 14.94
C GLU A 131 -0.77 -26.99 14.61
N GLN A 132 -0.19 -26.33 15.62
CA GLN A 132 1.07 -25.60 15.43
C GLN A 132 2.20 -26.58 15.05
N GLY A 133 2.94 -26.27 13.99
CA GLY A 133 3.98 -27.12 13.43
C GLY A 133 3.51 -28.15 12.39
N GLU A 134 2.19 -28.33 12.20
CA GLU A 134 1.65 -29.22 11.16
C GLU A 134 1.98 -28.70 9.76
N ILE A 135 2.41 -29.58 8.85
CA ILE A 135 2.75 -29.17 7.47
C ILE A 135 1.49 -28.88 6.67
N MET A 136 1.41 -27.66 6.13
CA MET A 136 0.31 -27.20 5.30
C MET A 136 0.30 -27.93 3.95
N PRO A 137 -0.76 -28.68 3.56
CA PRO A 137 -0.76 -29.45 2.33
C PRO A 137 -0.90 -28.57 1.09
N SER A 138 -0.41 -29.08 -0.05
CA SER A 138 -0.55 -28.47 -1.37
C SER A 138 -1.59 -29.20 -2.21
N PHE A 139 -2.35 -28.46 -3.03
CA PHE A 139 -3.27 -29.01 -4.02
C PHE A 139 -2.75 -28.74 -5.43
N SER A 140 -2.30 -29.80 -6.13
CA SER A 140 -1.75 -29.73 -7.48
C SER A 140 -2.78 -29.37 -8.56
N ASP A 141 -4.06 -29.61 -8.28
CA ASP A 141 -5.15 -29.45 -9.24
C ASP A 141 -5.77 -28.04 -9.21
N SER A 142 -5.12 -27.10 -8.52
CA SER A 142 -5.67 -25.76 -8.37
C SER A 142 -5.54 -24.93 -9.65
N ARG A 143 -6.66 -24.34 -10.08
CA ARG A 143 -6.69 -23.32 -11.13
C ARG A 143 -6.01 -22.00 -10.73
N TRP A 144 -5.57 -21.87 -9.47
CA TRP A 144 -5.09 -20.62 -8.86
C TRP A 144 -3.57 -20.58 -8.61
N GLY A 145 -2.81 -21.61 -9.03
CA GLY A 145 -1.35 -21.69 -8.80
C GLY A 145 -0.99 -22.31 -7.45
N ASP A 146 0.10 -21.84 -6.83
CA ASP A 146 0.61 -22.38 -5.56
C ASP A 146 -0.43 -22.29 -4.43
N THR A 147 -0.51 -23.34 -3.61
CA THR A 147 -1.46 -23.38 -2.48
C THR A 147 -0.99 -22.50 -1.34
N ILE A 148 -1.83 -21.53 -0.98
CA ILE A 148 -1.60 -20.57 0.09
C ILE A 148 -2.72 -20.70 1.12
N TRP A 149 -2.35 -20.87 2.39
CA TRP A 149 -3.26 -20.97 3.53
C TRP A 149 -3.40 -19.64 4.25
N TYR A 150 -4.63 -19.29 4.60
CA TYR A 150 -5.02 -18.07 5.29
C TYR A 150 -5.68 -18.40 6.62
N TRP A 151 -5.25 -17.70 7.67
CA TRP A 151 -5.82 -17.88 9.00
C TRP A 151 -7.27 -17.41 9.06
N SER A 152 -8.12 -18.22 9.68
CA SER A 152 -9.58 -18.02 9.77
C SER A 152 -10.09 -17.86 11.21
N GLY A 153 -9.22 -17.93 12.23
CA GLY A 153 -9.62 -17.85 13.64
C GLY A 153 -9.43 -19.15 14.42
N GLU A 154 -9.74 -19.12 15.72
CA GLU A 154 -9.58 -20.27 16.64
C GLU A 154 -10.82 -21.18 16.68
N GLU A 155 -11.98 -20.68 16.21
CA GLU A 155 -13.29 -21.35 16.13
C GLU A 155 -13.89 -21.22 14.72
#